data_AF-A0AAU3N0Z9-F1
#
_entry.id   AF-A0AAU3N0Z9-F1
#
_cell.length_a   1.000
_cell.length_b   1.000
_cell.length_c   1.000
_cell.angle_alpha   90.00
_cell.angle_beta   90.00
_cell.angle_gamma   90.00
#
_symmetry.space_group_name_H-M   'P 1'
#
loop_
_entity.id
_entity.type
_entity.pdbx_description
1 polymer ?
#
loop_
_entity_poly.entity_id
_entity_poly.type
_entity_poly.pdbx_seq_one_letter_code
_entity_poly.pdbx_strand_id
1 'polypeptide(L)'
;MTKKWARAALSHPAFTGVSRAHLGGLIEELAGPWQARRESALHQRRGGKRHRAAGAGRKHELVFTDRVLVALVYLRTQLPHAALAELYGVGHSTVTEAIGEIRPLLADRGFAVPDQPGLRLRTLADVFAYADAEGVTLRIDGTETQVRRPKAHQPGRCAFVSGKKKQNTMKTTTISDGQGRTLWSGADRPGRMHDQTAMRTEGIAEQFRLHPDVRAEVDEGYRGLANEFPEQVSAPPKKPKEDAPLGGHYAWHAQRRRQSSARICVEHANAEHKQWRPLQRFLGRREHYPATHRAVAGLVSDRAAQRPTRRKPSTELVPVSLITC
;
A
#
# COMPACT_ATOMS: atom_id res chain seq x y z
N MET A 1 34.14 6.66 6.76
CA MET A 1 33.01 7.56 7.05
C MET A 1 32.54 7.36 8.48
N THR A 2 32.15 8.41 9.23
CA THR A 2 31.61 8.23 10.58
C THR A 2 30.11 7.92 10.51
N LYS A 3 29.61 7.06 11.40
CA LYS A 3 28.16 6.75 11.52
C LYS A 3 27.29 8.00 11.68
N LYS A 4 27.83 9.05 12.33
CA LYS A 4 27.18 10.35 12.50
C LYS A 4 26.92 11.05 11.17
N TRP A 5 27.90 11.02 10.25
CA TRP A 5 27.73 11.60 8.91
C TRP A 5 26.66 10.83 8.12
N ALA A 6 26.72 9.50 8.12
CA ALA A 6 25.76 8.66 7.40
C ALA A 6 24.33 8.90 7.88
N ARG A 7 24.13 8.97 9.21
CA ARG A 7 22.84 9.32 9.81
C ARG A 7 22.34 10.69 9.34
N ALA A 8 23.20 11.71 9.39
CA ALA A 8 22.81 13.06 8.98
C ALA A 8 22.38 13.11 7.50
N ALA A 9 23.17 12.52 6.61
CA ALA A 9 22.88 12.48 5.18
C ALA A 9 21.61 11.67 4.87
N LEU A 10 21.52 10.45 5.41
CA LEU A 10 20.44 9.51 5.11
C LEU A 10 19.12 9.85 5.80
N SER A 11 19.11 10.75 6.78
CA SER A 11 17.88 11.31 7.36
C SER A 11 17.13 12.25 6.41
N HIS A 12 17.74 12.65 5.30
CA HIS A 12 17.12 13.57 4.36
C HIS A 12 15.92 12.93 3.66
N PRO A 13 14.78 13.65 3.47
CA PRO A 13 13.58 13.12 2.83
C PRO A 13 13.79 12.51 1.44
N ALA A 14 14.81 12.98 0.71
CA ALA A 14 15.19 12.41 -0.59
C ALA A 14 15.60 10.93 -0.49
N PHE A 15 16.19 10.52 0.64
CA PHE A 15 16.61 9.14 0.88
C PHE A 15 15.54 8.32 1.60
N THR A 16 14.85 8.90 2.60
CA THR A 16 13.86 8.16 3.40
C THR A 16 12.49 8.09 2.74
N GLY A 17 12.17 9.03 1.85
CA GLY A 17 10.82 9.17 1.27
C GLY A 17 9.79 9.81 2.22
N VAL A 18 10.19 10.22 3.42
CA VAL A 18 9.31 10.82 4.44
C VAL A 18 9.90 12.14 4.96
N SER A 19 9.05 13.06 5.42
CA SER A 19 9.50 14.32 6.03
C SER A 19 10.28 14.07 7.32
N ARG A 20 11.09 15.04 7.76
CA ARG A 20 11.85 14.92 9.01
C ARG A 20 10.94 14.77 10.24
N ALA A 21 9.83 15.50 10.27
CA ALA A 21 8.83 15.40 11.33
C ALA A 21 8.20 13.99 11.36
N HIS A 22 7.81 13.47 10.19
CA HIS A 22 7.26 12.12 10.10
C HIS A 22 8.30 11.05 10.48
N LEU A 23 9.57 11.22 10.10
CA LEU A 23 10.65 10.33 10.53
C LEU A 23 10.78 10.30 12.06
N GLY A 24 10.71 11.46 12.73
CA GLY A 24 10.72 11.54 14.20
C GLY A 24 9.57 10.74 14.83
N GLY A 25 8.35 10.99 14.37
CA GLY A 25 7.16 10.26 14.84
C GLY A 25 7.24 8.75 14.58
N LEU A 26 7.75 8.33 13.43
CA LEU A 26 7.99 6.91 13.13
C LEU A 26 8.98 6.26 14.09
N ILE A 27 10.06 6.96 14.44
CA ILE A 27 11.05 6.43 15.39
C ILE A 27 10.39 6.25 16.76
N GLU A 28 9.64 7.23 17.24
CA GLU A 28 8.93 7.14 18.52
C GLU A 28 7.90 6.01 18.52
N GLU A 29 7.05 5.95 17.50
CA GLU A 29 6.00 4.94 17.33
C GLU A 29 6.57 3.50 17.33
N LEU A 30 7.68 3.30 16.61
CA LEU A 30 8.25 1.97 16.40
C LEU A 30 9.13 1.48 17.56
N ALA A 31 9.54 2.36 18.48
CA ALA A 31 10.49 2.01 19.54
C ALA A 31 9.96 0.90 20.47
N GLY A 32 8.72 1.04 20.96
CA GLY A 32 8.07 0.05 21.84
C GLY A 32 7.88 -1.31 21.16
N PRO A 33 7.20 -1.37 19.99
CA PRO A 33 7.04 -2.61 19.22
C PRO A 33 8.37 -3.30 18.88
N TRP A 34 9.41 -2.54 18.53
CA TRP A 34 10.74 -3.08 18.28
C TRP A 34 11.35 -3.73 19.52
N GLN A 35 11.30 -3.04 20.68
CA GLN A 35 11.80 -3.58 21.94
C GLN A 35 11.06 -4.86 22.34
N ALA A 36 9.73 -4.87 22.21
CA ALA A 36 8.89 -6.03 22.52
C ALA A 36 9.22 -7.24 21.63
N ARG A 37 9.32 -7.04 20.30
CA ARG A 37 9.71 -8.12 19.37
C ARG A 37 11.09 -8.65 19.64
N ARG A 38 12.03 -7.74 19.92
CA ARG A 38 13.41 -8.13 20.25
C ARG A 38 13.46 -8.98 21.51
N GLU A 39 12.74 -8.59 22.57
CA GLU A 39 12.73 -9.37 23.80
C GLU A 39 12.05 -10.72 23.61
N SER A 40 10.97 -10.79 22.84
CA SER A 40 10.31 -12.05 22.47
C SER A 40 11.27 -12.99 21.71
N ALA A 41 11.99 -12.50 20.70
CA ALA A 41 12.98 -13.29 19.97
C ALA A 41 14.12 -13.77 20.87
N LEU A 42 14.60 -12.92 21.79
CA LEU A 42 15.62 -13.31 22.76
C LEU A 42 15.10 -14.33 23.78
N HIS A 43 13.85 -14.20 24.21
CA HIS A 43 13.20 -15.15 25.12
C HIS A 43 13.10 -16.53 24.49
N GLN A 44 12.63 -16.61 23.24
CA GLN A 44 12.58 -17.86 22.48
C GLN A 44 13.97 -18.50 22.32
N ARG A 45 14.99 -17.72 21.96
CA ARG A 45 16.37 -18.22 21.83
C ARG A 45 16.96 -18.71 23.15
N ARG A 46 16.58 -18.09 24.27
CA ARG A 46 17.02 -18.50 25.61
C ARG A 46 16.23 -19.68 26.17
N GLY A 47 15.04 -19.96 25.64
CA GLY A 47 14.12 -20.96 26.18
C GLY A 47 13.49 -20.58 27.52
N GLY A 48 13.52 -19.31 27.92
CA GLY A 48 13.07 -18.90 29.25
C GLY A 48 13.31 -17.44 29.61
N LYS A 49 12.94 -17.09 30.86
CA LYS A 49 13.11 -15.73 31.41
C LYS A 49 14.59 -15.35 31.43
N ARG A 50 14.84 -14.05 31.34
CA ARG A 50 16.20 -13.50 31.33
C ARG A 50 16.86 -13.67 32.70
N HIS A 51 18.10 -14.18 32.72
CA HIS A 51 18.89 -14.34 33.95
C HIS A 51 19.85 -13.17 34.26
N ARG A 52 20.30 -12.41 33.26
CA ARG A 52 21.22 -11.25 33.42
C ARG A 52 20.49 -9.93 33.29
N ALA A 53 21.05 -8.82 33.79
CA ALA A 53 20.46 -7.50 33.58
C ALA A 53 20.33 -7.12 32.08
N ALA A 54 19.43 -6.19 31.78
CA ALA A 54 19.29 -5.66 30.43
C ALA A 54 20.58 -5.04 29.90
N GLY A 55 20.95 -5.37 28.65
CA GLY A 55 22.13 -4.79 28.01
C GLY A 55 23.44 -5.57 28.21
N ALA A 56 23.45 -6.66 28.97
CA ALA A 56 24.65 -7.49 29.20
C ALA A 56 25.09 -8.37 28.00
N GLY A 57 24.52 -8.13 26.81
CA GLY A 57 24.84 -8.85 25.57
C GLY A 57 25.64 -7.99 24.59
N ARG A 58 26.03 -8.57 23.44
CA ARG A 58 26.73 -7.83 22.37
C ARG A 58 25.93 -6.59 21.97
N LYS A 59 26.58 -5.42 22.03
CA LYS A 59 25.98 -4.15 21.58
C LYS A 59 25.78 -4.21 20.07
N HIS A 60 24.63 -3.75 19.57
CA HIS A 60 24.42 -3.68 18.13
C HIS A 60 25.34 -2.63 17.52
N GLU A 61 25.84 -2.92 16.33
CA GLU A 61 26.62 -1.97 15.54
C GLU A 61 25.78 -0.77 15.06
N LEU A 62 24.45 -0.97 14.92
CA LEU A 62 23.47 0.07 14.61
C LEU A 62 22.50 0.26 15.78
N VAL A 63 22.36 1.49 16.25
CA VAL A 63 21.29 1.87 17.19
C VAL A 63 19.93 1.83 16.49
N PHE A 64 18.85 1.80 17.27
CA PHE A 64 17.49 1.67 16.74
C PHE A 64 17.14 2.72 15.67
N THR A 65 17.47 3.99 15.90
CA THR A 65 17.27 5.06 14.91
C THR A 65 17.96 4.77 13.57
N ASP A 66 19.19 4.25 13.61
CA ASP A 66 19.93 3.93 12.38
C ASP A 66 19.33 2.72 11.68
N ARG A 67 18.77 1.76 12.43
CA ARG A 67 18.04 0.61 11.85
C ARG A 67 16.80 1.09 11.10
N VAL A 68 16.04 2.03 11.66
CA VAL A 68 14.87 2.65 11.00
C VAL A 68 15.32 3.39 9.73
N LEU A 69 16.37 4.21 9.82
CA LEU A 69 16.90 4.94 8.65
C LEU A 69 17.33 3.99 7.53
N VAL A 70 18.16 3.00 7.84
CA VAL A 70 18.62 2.00 6.86
C VAL A 70 17.45 1.29 6.20
N ALA A 71 16.43 0.92 6.97
CA ALA A 71 15.23 0.28 6.43
C ALA A 71 14.44 1.22 5.51
N LEU A 72 14.18 2.47 5.91
CA LEU A 72 13.47 3.44 5.08
C LEU A 72 14.22 3.75 3.78
N VAL A 73 15.54 3.95 3.86
CA VAL A 73 16.37 4.18 2.67
C VAL A 73 16.31 2.99 1.73
N TYR A 74 16.43 1.77 2.24
CA TYR A 74 16.27 0.56 1.44
C TYR A 74 14.89 0.48 0.79
N LEU A 75 13.81 0.73 1.55
CA LEU A 75 12.44 0.71 1.02
C LEU A 75 12.22 1.80 -0.03
N ARG A 76 12.84 2.98 0.11
CA ARG A 76 12.69 4.07 -0.84
C ARG A 76 13.45 3.86 -2.13
N THR A 77 14.69 3.38 -2.03
CA THR A 77 15.69 3.43 -3.11
C THR A 77 16.13 2.06 -3.63
N GLN A 78 15.93 1.00 -2.85
CA GLN A 78 16.49 -0.32 -3.11
C GLN A 78 18.03 -0.35 -3.20
N LEU A 79 18.72 0.56 -2.50
CA LEU A 79 20.19 0.53 -2.40
C LEU A 79 20.67 -0.87 -1.92
N PRO A 80 21.75 -1.41 -2.52
CA PRO A 80 22.30 -2.68 -2.08
C PRO A 80 22.65 -2.65 -0.59
N HIS A 81 22.41 -3.75 0.11
CA HIS A 81 22.73 -3.85 1.54
C HIS A 81 24.22 -3.60 1.80
N ALA A 82 25.10 -4.02 0.89
CA ALA A 82 26.54 -3.75 0.95
C ALA A 82 26.84 -2.24 0.88
N ALA A 83 26.18 -1.48 0.01
CA ALA A 83 26.37 -0.03 -0.07
C ALA A 83 25.93 0.67 1.23
N LEU A 84 24.80 0.25 1.81
CA LEU A 84 24.36 0.75 3.11
C LEU A 84 25.33 0.37 4.24
N ALA A 85 25.94 -0.82 4.16
CA ALA A 85 26.93 -1.30 5.12
C ALA A 85 28.22 -0.45 5.05
N GLU A 86 28.71 -0.14 3.85
CA GLU A 86 29.84 0.76 3.62
C GLU A 86 29.58 2.17 4.16
N LEU A 87 28.40 2.74 3.88
CA LEU A 87 28.02 4.07 4.37
C LEU A 87 28.04 4.15 5.90
N TYR A 88 27.58 3.10 6.58
CA TYR A 88 27.53 3.04 8.04
C TYR A 88 28.79 2.44 8.70
N GLY A 89 29.73 1.89 7.94
CA GLY A 89 30.88 1.17 8.48
C GLY A 89 30.47 0.00 9.39
N VAL A 90 29.55 -0.84 8.92
CA VAL A 90 29.03 -2.03 9.63
C VAL A 90 29.05 -3.25 8.72
N GLY A 91 28.80 -4.44 9.28
CA GLY A 91 28.67 -5.65 8.47
C GLY A 91 27.41 -5.66 7.57
N HIS A 92 27.49 -6.32 6.41
CA HIS A 92 26.34 -6.56 5.51
C HIS A 92 25.18 -7.28 6.23
N SER A 93 25.49 -8.23 7.13
CA SER A 93 24.50 -8.92 7.96
C SER A 93 23.75 -7.95 8.86
N THR A 94 24.44 -6.99 9.48
CA THR A 94 23.83 -5.95 10.34
C THR A 94 22.74 -5.16 9.61
N VAL A 95 22.99 -4.78 8.35
CA VAL A 95 22.00 -4.10 7.50
C VAL A 95 20.83 -5.02 7.17
N THR A 96 21.12 -6.27 6.81
CA THR A 96 20.10 -7.27 6.48
C THR A 96 19.16 -7.54 7.65
N GLU A 97 19.71 -7.68 8.85
CA GLU A 97 18.97 -7.83 10.10
C GLU A 97 18.13 -6.59 10.40
N ALA A 98 18.71 -5.39 10.30
CA ALA A 98 17.99 -4.14 10.53
C ALA A 98 16.75 -4.00 9.62
N ILE A 99 16.92 -4.26 8.32
CA ILE A 99 15.80 -4.24 7.35
C ILE A 99 14.77 -5.32 7.71
N GLY A 100 15.22 -6.52 8.06
CA GLY A 100 14.37 -7.64 8.45
C GLY A 100 13.54 -7.38 9.71
N GLU A 101 14.08 -6.65 10.68
CA GLU A 101 13.41 -6.28 11.93
C GLU A 101 12.40 -5.14 11.74
N ILE A 102 12.77 -4.09 11.00
CA ILE A 102 11.95 -2.89 10.86
C ILE A 102 10.82 -3.07 9.85
N ARG A 103 11.04 -3.78 8.74
CA ARG A 103 10.03 -4.01 7.70
C ARG A 103 8.69 -4.53 8.24
N PRO A 104 8.64 -5.61 9.06
CA PRO A 104 7.36 -6.11 9.54
C PRO A 104 6.72 -5.15 10.55
N LEU A 105 7.50 -4.37 11.31
CA LEU A 105 6.93 -3.32 12.17
C LEU A 105 6.19 -2.27 11.34
N LEU A 106 6.80 -1.81 10.25
CA LEU A 106 6.16 -0.88 9.31
C LEU A 106 4.92 -1.49 8.64
N ALA A 107 4.99 -2.77 8.26
CA ALA A 107 3.90 -3.47 7.59
C ALA A 107 2.65 -3.64 8.46
N ASP A 108 2.82 -3.71 9.79
CA ASP A 108 1.73 -3.96 10.74
C ASP A 108 1.08 -2.67 11.26
N ARG A 109 1.60 -1.50 10.87
CA ARG A 109 1.01 -0.19 11.22
C ARG A 109 -0.39 0.01 10.65
N GLY A 110 -0.69 -0.60 9.50
CA GLY A 110 -1.90 -0.28 8.73
C GLY A 110 -1.81 1.05 8.01
N PHE A 111 -2.95 1.57 7.59
CA PHE A 111 -3.09 2.73 6.70
C PHE A 111 -3.72 3.90 7.44
N ALA A 112 -3.14 5.09 7.30
CA ALA A 112 -3.66 6.29 7.96
C ALA A 112 -4.98 6.73 7.32
N VAL A 113 -5.93 7.13 8.16
CA VAL A 113 -7.20 7.70 7.72
C VAL A 113 -7.06 9.21 7.51
N PRO A 114 -7.47 9.76 6.36
CA PRO A 114 -7.48 11.20 6.16
C PRO A 114 -8.38 11.92 7.17
N ASP A 115 -7.96 13.11 7.62
CA ASP A 115 -8.68 13.96 8.59
C ASP A 115 -8.98 13.34 9.97
N GLN A 116 -8.54 12.10 10.25
CA GLN A 116 -8.72 11.42 11.54
C GLN A 116 -7.36 10.96 12.11
N PRO A 117 -6.57 11.87 12.73
CA PRO A 117 -5.26 11.54 13.27
C PRO A 117 -5.31 10.38 14.27
N GLY A 118 -4.42 9.40 14.10
CA GLY A 118 -4.31 8.25 14.98
C GLY A 118 -5.17 7.05 14.60
N LEU A 119 -6.24 7.23 13.81
CA LEU A 119 -7.00 6.11 13.27
C LEU A 119 -6.22 5.42 12.15
N ARG A 120 -6.13 4.09 12.22
CA ARG A 120 -5.48 3.28 11.19
C ARG A 120 -6.29 2.05 10.81
N LEU A 121 -6.51 1.90 9.50
CA LEU A 121 -7.17 0.75 8.90
C LEU A 121 -6.15 -0.37 8.70
N ARG A 122 -6.39 -1.55 9.25
CA ARG A 122 -5.46 -2.69 9.20
C ARG A 122 -6.00 -3.83 8.36
N THR A 123 -7.31 -3.99 8.34
CA THR A 123 -8.00 -5.05 7.62
C THR A 123 -8.86 -4.49 6.50
N LEU A 124 -9.29 -5.37 5.59
CA LEU A 124 -10.27 -5.00 4.58
C LEU A 124 -11.62 -4.63 5.22
N ALA A 125 -12.02 -5.31 6.29
CA ALA A 125 -13.23 -5.00 7.03
C ALA A 125 -13.18 -3.59 7.64
N ASP A 126 -12.03 -3.16 8.18
CA ASP A 126 -11.86 -1.80 8.69
C ASP A 126 -12.14 -0.75 7.61
N VAL A 127 -11.70 -1.02 6.37
CA VAL A 127 -11.89 -0.10 5.23
C VAL A 127 -13.35 0.03 4.86
N PHE A 128 -14.08 -1.08 4.82
CA PHE A 128 -15.51 -1.06 4.49
C PHE A 128 -16.32 -0.45 5.63
N ALA A 129 -16.04 -0.79 6.89
CA ALA A 129 -16.67 -0.16 8.04
C ALA A 129 -16.44 1.37 8.07
N TYR A 130 -15.21 1.82 7.77
CA TYR A 130 -14.91 3.23 7.63
C TYR A 130 -15.67 3.88 6.47
N ALA A 131 -15.70 3.23 5.30
CA ALA A 131 -16.39 3.76 4.13
C ALA A 131 -17.90 3.89 4.35
N ASP A 132 -18.48 2.94 5.08
CA ASP A 132 -19.89 2.91 5.46
C ASP A 132 -20.21 4.05 6.44
N ALA A 133 -19.43 4.16 7.52
CA ALA A 133 -19.62 5.19 8.54
C ALA A 133 -19.44 6.63 8.02
N GLU A 134 -18.49 6.84 7.10
CA GLU A 134 -18.11 8.17 6.62
C GLU A 134 -18.67 8.48 5.21
N GLY A 135 -19.46 7.58 4.62
CA GLY A 135 -20.04 7.75 3.29
C GLY A 135 -19.01 7.88 2.16
N VAL A 136 -17.85 7.22 2.30
CA VAL A 136 -16.75 7.33 1.34
C VAL A 136 -16.95 6.36 0.17
N THR A 137 -17.14 6.88 -1.04
CA THR A 137 -17.09 6.03 -2.24
C THR A 137 -15.67 5.53 -2.49
N LEU A 138 -15.48 4.22 -2.48
CA LEU A 138 -14.21 3.56 -2.69
C LEU A 138 -13.78 3.61 -4.16
N ARG A 139 -12.47 3.68 -4.40
CA ARG A 139 -11.85 3.46 -5.72
C ARG A 139 -10.95 2.24 -5.63
N ILE A 140 -11.26 1.20 -6.40
CA ILE A 140 -10.55 -0.08 -6.34
C ILE A 140 -9.84 -0.32 -7.66
N ASP A 141 -8.54 -0.57 -7.58
CA ASP A 141 -7.71 -0.88 -8.74
C ASP A 141 -6.66 -1.95 -8.43
N GLY A 142 -6.28 -2.72 -9.44
CA GLY A 142 -5.23 -3.73 -9.37
C GLY A 142 -3.91 -3.19 -9.89
N THR A 143 -2.83 -3.37 -9.15
CA THR A 143 -1.48 -3.09 -9.64
C THR A 143 -0.62 -4.34 -9.68
N GLU A 144 0.34 -4.38 -10.61
CA GLU A 144 1.30 -5.47 -10.71
C GLU A 144 2.71 -4.97 -10.45
N THR A 145 3.49 -5.73 -9.69
CA THR A 145 4.90 -5.47 -9.46
C THR A 145 5.73 -6.65 -9.90
N GLN A 146 6.77 -6.40 -10.69
CA GLN A 146 7.70 -7.43 -11.12
C GLN A 146 8.46 -7.98 -9.92
N VAL A 147 8.51 -9.30 -9.80
CA VAL A 147 9.18 -10.01 -8.69
C VAL A 147 10.13 -11.07 -9.23
N ARG A 148 11.03 -11.58 -8.37
CA ARG A 148 11.96 -12.64 -8.77
C ARG A 148 11.21 -13.89 -9.25
N ARG A 149 11.63 -14.40 -10.40
CA ARG A 149 11.17 -15.68 -10.94
C ARG A 149 11.76 -16.83 -10.11
N PRO A 150 10.98 -17.85 -9.74
CA PRO A 150 11.52 -19.09 -9.18
C PRO A 150 12.63 -19.68 -10.05
N LYS A 151 13.59 -20.37 -9.41
CA LYS A 151 14.57 -21.20 -10.12
C LYS A 151 13.85 -22.20 -11.03
N ALA A 152 14.53 -22.66 -12.07
CA ALA A 152 13.99 -23.70 -12.94
C ALA A 152 13.58 -24.94 -12.12
N HIS A 153 12.57 -25.67 -12.61
CA HIS A 153 12.05 -26.91 -12.01
C HIS A 153 11.42 -26.79 -10.60
N GLN A 154 11.24 -25.59 -10.08
CA GLN A 154 10.47 -25.37 -8.85
C GLN A 154 8.96 -25.34 -9.14
N PRO A 155 8.12 -26.02 -8.35
CA PRO A 155 6.66 -25.90 -8.43
C PRO A 155 6.19 -24.44 -8.35
N GLY A 156 5.11 -24.12 -9.05
CA GLY A 156 4.56 -22.75 -9.06
C GLY A 156 5.35 -21.73 -9.89
N ARG A 157 6.37 -22.13 -10.67
CA ARG A 157 7.15 -21.23 -11.55
C ARG A 157 6.28 -20.40 -12.50
N CYS A 158 5.24 -21.00 -13.05
CA CYS A 158 4.30 -20.35 -13.96
C CYS A 158 3.16 -19.60 -13.25
N ALA A 159 2.93 -19.85 -11.96
CA ALA A 159 1.84 -19.19 -11.21
C ALA A 159 2.03 -17.66 -11.13
N PHE A 160 3.27 -17.19 -11.22
CA PHE A 160 3.60 -15.77 -11.16
C PHE A 160 3.70 -15.11 -12.54
N VAL A 161 3.57 -15.85 -13.64
CA VAL A 161 3.67 -15.27 -14.98
C VAL A 161 2.35 -14.59 -15.31
N SER A 162 2.34 -13.27 -15.30
CA SER A 162 1.19 -12.48 -15.71
C SER A 162 1.00 -12.56 -17.21
N GLY A 163 -0.21 -12.91 -17.65
CA GLY A 163 -0.56 -12.90 -19.07
C GLY A 163 -0.53 -11.48 -19.66
N LYS A 164 -0.92 -10.48 -18.86
CA LYS A 164 -0.98 -9.07 -19.26
C LYS A 164 0.42 -8.47 -19.41
N LYS A 165 1.30 -8.70 -18.43
CA LYS A 165 2.67 -8.14 -18.43
C LYS A 165 3.70 -9.02 -19.12
N LYS A 166 3.36 -10.29 -19.39
CA LYS A 166 4.27 -11.34 -19.90
C LYS A 166 5.55 -11.47 -19.05
N GLN A 167 5.43 -11.23 -17.75
CA GLN A 167 6.53 -11.19 -16.78
C GLN A 167 6.12 -11.86 -15.46
N ASN A 168 7.11 -12.22 -14.63
CA ASN A 168 6.87 -12.68 -13.28
C ASN A 168 6.47 -11.51 -12.37
N THR A 169 5.21 -11.47 -11.97
CA THR A 169 4.65 -10.42 -11.13
C THR A 169 3.93 -10.98 -9.92
N MET A 170 3.79 -10.14 -8.90
CA MET A 170 2.70 -10.24 -7.93
C MET A 170 1.74 -9.09 -8.18
N LYS A 171 0.45 -9.38 -8.04
CA LYS A 171 -0.58 -8.35 -8.08
C LYS A 171 -0.99 -7.99 -6.66
N THR A 172 -1.43 -6.76 -6.50
CA THR A 172 -2.05 -6.25 -5.28
C THR A 172 -3.26 -5.41 -5.64
N THR A 173 -4.24 -5.38 -4.74
CA THR A 173 -5.41 -4.52 -4.84
C THR A 173 -5.16 -3.25 -4.01
N THR A 174 -5.36 -2.08 -4.61
CA THR A 174 -5.32 -0.79 -3.93
C THR A 174 -6.73 -0.24 -3.82
N ILE A 175 -7.07 0.25 -2.64
CA ILE A 175 -8.31 0.96 -2.33
C ILE A 175 -7.95 2.38 -1.90
N SER A 176 -8.57 3.37 -2.54
CA SER A 176 -8.42 4.79 -2.19
C SER A 176 -9.77 5.49 -2.11
N ASP A 177 -9.79 6.68 -1.52
CA ASP A 177 -10.95 7.55 -1.55
C ASP A 177 -11.09 8.32 -2.89
N GLY A 178 -12.13 9.14 -3.01
CA GLY A 178 -12.38 9.99 -4.18
C GLY A 178 -11.34 11.08 -4.44
N GLN A 179 -10.29 11.21 -3.62
CA GLN A 179 -9.17 12.13 -3.81
C GLN A 179 -7.85 11.41 -4.11
N GLY A 180 -7.88 10.08 -4.18
CA GLY A 180 -6.69 9.25 -4.42
C GLY A 180 -5.80 9.14 -3.19
N ARG A 181 -6.35 9.28 -1.98
CA ARG A 181 -5.66 8.96 -0.73
C ARG A 181 -5.84 7.48 -0.44
N THR A 182 -4.73 6.75 -0.35
CA THR A 182 -4.73 5.30 -0.11
C THR A 182 -5.35 4.98 1.23
N LEU A 183 -6.45 4.21 1.24
CA LEU A 183 -7.10 3.68 2.43
C LEU A 183 -6.59 2.26 2.75
N TRP A 184 -6.21 1.51 1.73
CA TRP A 184 -5.64 0.18 1.88
C TRP A 184 -4.92 -0.27 0.60
N SER A 185 -3.88 -1.09 0.73
CA SER A 185 -3.26 -1.74 -0.42
C SER A 185 -2.60 -3.06 -0.01
N GLY A 186 -3.07 -4.16 -0.59
CA GLY A 186 -2.65 -5.49 -0.18
C GLY A 186 -3.27 -6.60 -1.02
N ALA A 187 -3.56 -7.71 -0.35
CA ALA A 187 -3.97 -8.98 -0.96
C ALA A 187 -3.05 -9.41 -2.11
N ASP A 188 -1.81 -9.71 -1.73
CA ASP A 188 -0.78 -10.14 -2.65
C ASP A 188 -1.13 -11.48 -3.30
N ARG A 189 -1.17 -11.48 -4.64
CA ARG A 189 -1.51 -12.68 -5.42
C ARG A 189 -0.52 -12.95 -6.54
N PRO A 190 -0.35 -14.22 -6.97
CA PRO A 190 0.50 -14.55 -8.11
C PRO A 190 0.01 -13.88 -9.40
N GLY A 191 0.94 -13.41 -10.24
CA GLY A 191 0.64 -12.69 -11.48
C GLY A 191 -0.30 -13.39 -12.46
N ARG A 192 -0.38 -14.73 -12.46
CA ARG A 192 -1.30 -15.49 -13.32
C ARG A 192 -2.76 -15.39 -12.87
N MET A 193 -3.01 -15.08 -11.60
CA MET A 193 -4.37 -15.02 -11.05
C MET A 193 -5.18 -13.90 -11.72
N HIS A 194 -6.37 -14.24 -12.20
CA HIS A 194 -7.29 -13.27 -12.78
C HIS A 194 -7.89 -12.39 -11.68
N ASP A 195 -8.10 -11.10 -11.98
CA ASP A 195 -8.52 -10.12 -10.96
C ASP A 195 -9.95 -10.39 -10.45
N GLN A 196 -10.82 -10.97 -11.29
CA GLN A 196 -12.14 -11.42 -10.83
C GLN A 196 -12.07 -12.56 -9.79
N THR A 197 -11.18 -13.53 -9.98
CA THR A 197 -10.99 -14.63 -9.01
C THR A 197 -10.51 -14.07 -7.68
N ALA A 198 -9.59 -13.10 -7.75
CA ALA A 198 -9.03 -12.43 -6.58
C ALA A 198 -10.12 -11.85 -5.67
N MET A 199 -11.11 -11.15 -6.22
CA MET A 199 -12.18 -10.52 -5.43
C MET A 199 -12.95 -11.50 -4.53
N ARG A 200 -13.13 -12.74 -4.98
CA ARG A 200 -13.82 -13.78 -4.20
C ARG A 200 -12.91 -14.35 -3.12
N THR A 201 -11.66 -14.64 -3.47
CA THR A 201 -10.67 -15.17 -2.51
C THR A 201 -10.18 -14.17 -1.48
N GLU A 202 -10.27 -12.86 -1.76
CA GLU A 202 -9.76 -11.78 -0.91
C GLU A 202 -10.83 -11.20 0.03
N GLY A 203 -12.07 -11.74 0.01
CA GLY A 203 -13.16 -11.30 0.87
C GLY A 203 -13.82 -9.97 0.45
N ILE A 204 -13.40 -9.35 -0.66
CA ILE A 204 -13.98 -8.08 -1.14
C ILE A 204 -15.47 -8.23 -1.43
N ALA A 205 -15.86 -9.31 -2.13
CA ALA A 205 -17.28 -9.58 -2.39
C ALA A 205 -18.08 -9.83 -1.10
N GLU A 206 -17.46 -10.43 -0.08
CA GLU A 206 -18.10 -10.62 1.22
C GLU A 206 -18.33 -9.29 1.93
N GLN A 207 -17.35 -8.38 1.91
CA GLN A 207 -17.50 -7.05 2.51
C GLN A 207 -18.61 -6.21 1.86
N PHE A 208 -18.79 -6.29 0.53
CA PHE A 208 -19.94 -5.63 -0.11
C PHE A 208 -21.29 -6.19 0.36
N ARG A 209 -21.39 -7.49 0.69
CA ARG A 209 -22.63 -8.06 1.26
C ARG A 209 -22.88 -7.58 2.68
N LEU A 210 -21.82 -7.40 3.47
CA LEU A 210 -21.91 -6.93 4.86
C LEU A 210 -22.21 -5.42 4.95
N HIS A 211 -21.84 -4.65 3.93
CA HIS A 211 -21.98 -3.19 3.90
C HIS A 211 -22.77 -2.74 2.66
N PRO A 212 -24.11 -2.86 2.66
CA PRO A 212 -24.95 -2.61 1.49
C PRO A 212 -24.94 -1.15 1.01
N ASP A 213 -24.58 -0.21 1.89
CA ASP A 213 -24.54 1.22 1.57
C ASP A 213 -23.19 1.68 1.01
N VAL A 214 -22.14 0.86 1.16
CA VAL A 214 -20.82 1.16 0.58
C VAL A 214 -20.90 1.15 -0.95
N ARG A 215 -20.38 2.22 -1.55
CA ARG A 215 -20.28 2.40 -3.00
C ARG A 215 -18.83 2.32 -3.46
N ALA A 216 -18.59 1.79 -4.66
CA ALA A 216 -17.25 1.71 -5.24
C ALA A 216 -17.22 1.94 -6.76
N GLU A 217 -16.12 2.51 -7.23
CA GLU A 217 -15.78 2.56 -8.65
C GLU A 217 -14.54 1.71 -8.94
N VAL A 218 -14.61 0.92 -10.00
CA VAL A 218 -13.62 -0.11 -10.32
C VAL A 218 -13.15 -0.04 -11.76
N ASP A 219 -12.05 -0.74 -12.07
CA ASP A 219 -11.58 -0.91 -13.44
C ASP A 219 -12.43 -1.90 -14.27
N GLU A 220 -12.12 -2.01 -15.56
CA GLU A 220 -12.84 -2.94 -16.44
C GLU A 220 -12.56 -4.42 -16.10
N GLY A 221 -11.37 -4.74 -15.59
CA GLY A 221 -11.02 -6.08 -15.09
C GLY A 221 -11.88 -6.52 -13.90
N TYR A 222 -12.43 -5.57 -13.15
CA TYR A 222 -13.38 -5.80 -12.06
C TYR A 222 -14.85 -5.78 -12.49
N ARG A 223 -15.17 -5.81 -13.79
CA ARG A 223 -16.58 -5.83 -14.25
C ARG A 223 -17.40 -6.99 -13.66
N GLY A 224 -16.76 -8.12 -13.38
CA GLY A 224 -17.43 -9.23 -12.69
C GLY A 224 -18.00 -8.86 -11.32
N LEU A 225 -17.32 -7.97 -10.59
CA LEU A 225 -17.78 -7.44 -9.30
C LEU A 225 -18.95 -6.46 -9.49
N ALA A 226 -18.89 -5.59 -10.49
CA ALA A 226 -19.99 -4.68 -10.84
C ALA A 226 -21.26 -5.42 -11.27
N ASN A 227 -21.13 -6.57 -11.95
CA ASN A 227 -22.29 -7.40 -12.29
C ASN A 227 -22.91 -8.09 -11.06
N GLU A 228 -22.09 -8.45 -10.07
CA GLU A 228 -22.55 -9.12 -8.84
C GLU A 228 -23.19 -8.13 -7.86
N PHE A 229 -22.72 -6.88 -7.84
CA PHE A 229 -23.19 -5.82 -6.94
C PHE A 229 -23.55 -4.53 -7.73
N PRO A 230 -24.57 -4.57 -8.61
CA PRO A 230 -24.87 -3.45 -9.53
C PRO A 230 -25.27 -2.15 -8.83
N GLU A 231 -25.89 -2.24 -7.64
CA GLU A 231 -26.27 -1.07 -6.84
C GLU A 231 -25.11 -0.46 -6.06
N GLN A 232 -24.02 -1.22 -5.85
CA GLN A 232 -22.88 -0.80 -5.04
C GLN A 232 -21.65 -0.47 -5.89
N VAL A 233 -21.44 -1.15 -7.01
CA VAL A 233 -20.17 -1.16 -7.73
C VAL A 233 -20.35 -0.74 -9.19
N SER A 234 -19.64 0.33 -9.58
CA SER A 234 -19.67 0.87 -10.93
C SER A 234 -18.37 0.57 -11.70
N ALA A 235 -18.48 -0.08 -12.86
CA ALA A 235 -17.39 -0.33 -13.80
C ALA A 235 -17.58 0.48 -15.10
N PRO A 236 -16.54 0.64 -15.95
CA PRO A 236 -16.70 1.34 -17.22
C PRO A 236 -17.79 0.69 -18.08
N PRO A 237 -18.55 1.45 -18.89
CA PRO A 237 -19.57 0.88 -19.77
C PRO A 237 -18.93 -0.02 -20.84
N LYS A 238 -19.61 -1.11 -21.23
CA LYS A 238 -19.17 -1.99 -22.31
C LYS A 238 -19.09 -1.19 -23.62
N LYS A 239 -18.01 -1.40 -24.37
CA LYS A 239 -17.91 -0.81 -25.72
C LYS A 239 -19.08 -1.35 -26.56
N PRO A 240 -19.85 -0.46 -27.23
CA PRO A 240 -20.88 -0.91 -28.16
C PRO A 240 -20.25 -1.68 -29.33
N LYS A 241 -21.06 -2.52 -29.98
CA LYS A 241 -20.66 -3.20 -31.22
C LYS A 241 -20.40 -2.17 -32.33
N GLU A 242 -19.65 -2.56 -33.37
CA GLU A 242 -19.27 -1.66 -34.47
C GLU A 242 -20.46 -1.17 -35.30
N ASP A 243 -21.53 -1.96 -35.35
CA ASP A 243 -22.79 -1.66 -36.04
C ASP A 243 -23.76 -0.82 -35.20
N ALA A 244 -23.38 -0.42 -33.99
CA ALA A 244 -24.23 0.42 -33.16
C ALA A 244 -24.38 1.83 -33.76
N PRO A 245 -25.54 2.48 -33.58
CA PRO A 245 -25.74 3.85 -34.05
C PRO A 245 -24.66 4.80 -33.53
N LEU A 246 -24.25 5.78 -34.35
CA LEU A 246 -23.24 6.78 -33.98
C LEU A 246 -23.57 7.47 -32.64
N GLY A 247 -24.84 7.79 -32.38
CA GLY A 247 -25.30 8.33 -31.09
C GLY A 247 -24.98 7.43 -29.90
N GLY A 248 -25.04 6.11 -30.07
CA GLY A 248 -24.65 5.13 -29.06
C GLY A 248 -23.14 5.15 -28.77
N HIS A 249 -22.31 5.34 -29.80
CA HIS A 249 -20.87 5.55 -29.62
C HIS A 249 -20.56 6.85 -28.87
N TYR A 250 -21.23 7.97 -29.20
CA TYR A 250 -21.06 9.24 -28.48
C TYR A 250 -21.46 9.13 -27.01
N ALA A 251 -22.62 8.52 -26.72
CA ALA A 251 -23.08 8.29 -25.35
C ALA A 251 -22.10 7.43 -24.56
N TRP A 252 -21.59 6.35 -25.17
CA TRP A 252 -20.56 5.50 -24.58
C TRP A 252 -19.27 6.29 -24.28
N HIS A 253 -18.77 7.10 -25.22
CA HIS A 253 -17.58 7.92 -25.03
C HIS A 253 -17.75 8.91 -23.87
N ALA A 254 -18.91 9.57 -23.77
CA ALA A 254 -19.21 10.49 -22.68
C ALA A 254 -19.26 9.79 -21.32
N GLN A 255 -19.94 8.64 -21.22
CA GLN A 255 -20.04 7.86 -19.99
C GLN A 255 -18.68 7.28 -19.58
N ARG A 256 -17.91 6.74 -20.53
CA ARG A 256 -16.55 6.24 -20.30
C ARG A 256 -15.63 7.36 -19.83
N ARG A 257 -15.75 8.58 -20.38
CA ARG A 257 -14.96 9.74 -19.94
C ARG A 257 -15.28 10.10 -18.48
N ARG A 258 -16.57 10.19 -18.12
CA ARG A 258 -16.98 10.46 -16.73
C ARG A 258 -16.43 9.41 -15.76
N GLN A 259 -16.57 8.12 -16.10
CA GLN A 259 -16.06 7.04 -15.28
C GLN A 259 -14.54 7.08 -15.13
N SER A 260 -13.82 7.27 -16.24
CA SER A 260 -12.35 7.35 -16.23
C SER A 260 -11.87 8.53 -15.37
N SER A 261 -12.52 9.69 -15.47
CA SER A 261 -12.22 10.86 -14.64
C SER A 261 -12.52 10.65 -13.15
N ALA A 262 -13.52 9.84 -12.82
CA ALA A 262 -13.85 9.53 -11.43
C ALA A 262 -12.90 8.48 -10.82
N ARG A 263 -12.38 7.57 -11.66
CA ARG A 263 -11.40 6.54 -11.27
C ARG A 263 -9.96 7.04 -11.19
N ILE A 264 -9.56 8.04 -12.00
CA ILE A 264 -8.14 8.48 -12.14
C ILE A 264 -7.42 8.73 -10.81
N CYS A 265 -8.14 9.08 -9.75
CA CYS A 265 -7.64 9.22 -8.40
C CYS A 265 -6.91 7.96 -7.86
N VAL A 266 -7.41 6.75 -8.11
CA VAL A 266 -6.70 5.52 -7.68
C VAL A 266 -5.46 5.25 -8.52
N GLU A 267 -5.46 5.69 -9.78
CA GLU A 267 -4.26 5.61 -10.64
C GLU A 267 -3.17 6.55 -10.09
N HIS A 268 -3.54 7.74 -9.59
CA HIS A 268 -2.62 8.62 -8.87
C HIS A 268 -2.11 7.98 -7.57
N ALA A 269 -2.98 7.34 -6.78
CA ALA A 269 -2.57 6.60 -5.57
C ALA A 269 -1.56 5.49 -5.92
N ASN A 270 -1.81 4.74 -6.99
CA ASN A 270 -0.88 3.74 -7.51
C ASN A 270 0.42 4.37 -8.00
N ALA A 271 0.37 5.52 -8.67
CA ALA A 271 1.58 6.24 -9.08
C ALA A 271 2.45 6.67 -7.89
N GLU A 272 1.84 7.05 -6.75
CA GLU A 272 2.56 7.34 -5.52
C GLU A 272 3.26 6.11 -4.94
N HIS A 273 2.58 4.95 -4.91
CA HIS A 273 3.21 3.67 -4.55
C HIS A 273 4.41 3.39 -5.46
N LYS A 274 4.26 3.59 -6.78
CA LYS A 274 5.33 3.39 -7.76
C LYS A 274 6.44 4.43 -7.67
N GLN A 275 6.36 5.46 -6.84
CA GLN A 275 7.55 6.29 -6.55
C GLN A 275 8.60 5.51 -5.76
N TRP A 276 8.21 4.45 -5.04
CA TRP A 276 9.10 3.61 -4.24
C TRP A 276 9.66 2.46 -5.09
N ARG A 277 10.99 2.34 -5.14
CA ARG A 277 11.67 1.39 -6.05
C ARG A 277 11.22 -0.07 -5.90
N PRO A 278 11.02 -0.64 -4.69
CA PRO A 278 10.48 -1.99 -4.52
C PRO A 278 9.15 -2.22 -5.23
N LEU A 279 8.30 -1.20 -5.34
CA LEU A 279 6.98 -1.33 -5.97
C LEU A 279 7.04 -1.12 -7.48
N GLN A 280 8.12 -0.60 -8.04
CA GLN A 280 8.35 -0.64 -9.49
C GLN A 280 8.82 -2.04 -9.92
N ARG A 281 9.86 -2.53 -9.25
CA ARG A 281 10.45 -3.85 -9.46
C ARG A 281 11.09 -4.32 -8.17
N PHE A 282 10.58 -5.42 -7.64
CA PHE A 282 11.06 -5.98 -6.39
C PHE A 282 12.25 -6.89 -6.62
N LEU A 283 13.40 -6.50 -6.06
CA LEU A 283 14.66 -7.23 -6.18
C LEU A 283 14.89 -8.21 -5.03
N GLY A 284 14.02 -8.29 -4.02
CA GLY A 284 14.18 -9.19 -2.87
C GLY A 284 13.72 -10.63 -3.11
N ARG A 285 13.82 -11.45 -2.06
CA ARG A 285 13.16 -12.76 -2.00
C ARG A 285 11.65 -12.56 -1.97
N ARG A 286 10.91 -13.27 -2.83
CA ARG A 286 9.49 -13.03 -3.10
C ARG A 286 8.64 -13.05 -1.82
N GLU A 287 8.98 -13.92 -0.88
CA GLU A 287 8.26 -14.12 0.39
C GLU A 287 8.25 -12.84 1.25
N HIS A 288 9.18 -11.92 1.02
CA HIS A 288 9.24 -10.64 1.72
C HIS A 288 8.43 -9.54 1.03
N TYR A 289 7.92 -9.76 -0.18
CA TYR A 289 7.20 -8.72 -0.92
C TYR A 289 5.90 -8.30 -0.21
N PRO A 290 5.02 -9.19 0.28
CA PRO A 290 3.79 -8.75 0.96
C PRO A 290 4.05 -7.77 2.11
N ALA A 291 5.03 -8.07 2.96
CA ALA A 291 5.43 -7.18 4.05
C ALA A 291 6.09 -5.89 3.53
N THR A 292 6.87 -5.96 2.46
CA THR A 292 7.48 -4.77 1.82
C THR A 292 6.42 -3.86 1.22
N HIS A 293 5.42 -4.44 0.55
CA HIS A 293 4.29 -3.74 -0.06
C HIS A 293 3.48 -3.02 1.00
N ARG A 294 3.04 -3.72 2.05
CA ARG A 294 2.30 -3.11 3.16
C ARG A 294 3.10 -2.03 3.88
N ALA A 295 4.39 -2.23 4.13
CA ALA A 295 5.24 -1.22 4.76
C ALA A 295 5.32 0.06 3.93
N VAL A 296 5.56 -0.06 2.62
CA VAL A 296 5.62 1.10 1.72
C VAL A 296 4.25 1.76 1.57
N ALA A 297 3.20 0.97 1.38
CA ALA A 297 1.85 1.50 1.18
C ALA A 297 1.32 2.21 2.44
N GLY A 298 1.66 1.72 3.64
CA GLY A 298 1.42 2.41 4.90
C GLY A 298 2.10 3.78 4.96
N LEU A 299 3.40 3.86 4.59
CA LEU A 299 4.13 5.14 4.53
C LEU A 299 3.56 6.12 3.50
N VAL A 300 3.09 5.60 2.35
CA VAL A 300 2.40 6.42 1.34
C VAL A 300 1.06 6.91 1.87
N SER A 301 0.30 6.07 2.59
CA SER A 301 -0.97 6.49 3.20
C SER A 301 -0.78 7.60 4.24
N ASP A 302 0.29 7.57 5.04
CA ASP A 302 0.58 8.63 6.01
C ASP A 302 0.72 9.99 5.33
N ARG A 303 1.49 10.04 4.24
CA ARG A 303 1.65 11.26 3.44
C ARG A 303 0.35 11.66 2.75
N ALA A 304 -0.39 10.68 2.24
CA ALA A 304 -1.64 10.93 1.53
C ALA A 304 -2.73 11.48 2.46
N ALA A 305 -2.82 10.98 3.69
CA ALA A 305 -3.78 11.41 4.72
C ALA A 305 -3.54 12.85 5.21
N GLN A 306 -2.30 13.36 5.09
CA GLN A 306 -1.97 14.75 5.39
C GLN A 306 -2.45 15.74 4.32
N ARG A 307 -2.93 15.27 3.16
CA ARG A 307 -3.45 16.15 2.12
C ARG A 307 -4.84 16.68 2.52
N PRO A 308 -5.06 18.00 2.45
CA PRO A 308 -6.30 18.60 2.89
C PRO A 308 -7.48 18.10 2.04
N THR A 309 -8.61 17.82 2.70
CA THR A 309 -9.83 17.44 1.99
C THR A 309 -10.34 18.59 1.14
N ARG A 310 -10.27 18.41 -0.18
CA ARG A 310 -10.93 19.29 -1.15
C ARG A 310 -12.42 18.96 -1.23
N ARG A 311 -13.27 19.79 -0.63
CA ARG A 311 -14.72 19.69 -0.87
C ARG A 311 -14.98 20.05 -2.33
N LYS A 312 -15.59 19.16 -3.10
CA LYS A 312 -16.22 19.57 -4.36
C LYS A 312 -17.51 20.29 -3.96
N PRO A 313 -17.69 21.58 -4.27
CA PRO A 313 -18.99 22.20 -4.08
C PRO A 313 -20.01 21.40 -4.88
N SER A 314 -21.18 21.13 -4.28
CA SER A 314 -22.26 20.44 -4.99
C SER A 314 -22.60 21.24 -6.24
N THR A 315 -22.72 20.58 -7.39
CA THR A 315 -23.20 21.19 -8.63
C THR A 315 -24.73 21.27 -8.66
N GLU A 316 -25.40 20.82 -7.59
CA GLU A 316 -26.84 21.01 -7.42
C GLU A 316 -27.14 22.50 -7.26
N LEU A 317 -27.76 23.07 -8.30
CA LEU A 317 -28.39 24.37 -8.22
C LEU A 317 -29.47 24.29 -7.15
N VAL A 318 -29.21 24.86 -5.97
CA VAL A 318 -30.25 25.11 -4.96
C VAL A 318 -31.26 26.06 -5.59
N PRO A 319 -32.54 25.70 -5.77
CA PRO A 319 -33.54 26.63 -6.25
C PRO A 319 -33.65 27.76 -5.23
N VAL A 320 -33.30 28.97 -5.62
CA VAL A 320 -33.59 30.17 -4.83
C VAL A 320 -35.11 30.28 -4.79
N SER A 321 -35.70 30.02 -3.63
CA SER A 321 -37.13 30.26 -3.41
C SER A 321 -37.36 31.76 -3.60
N LEU A 322 -38.12 32.13 -4.63
CA LEU A 322 -38.55 33.51 -4.81
C LEU A 322 -39.45 33.86 -3.62
N ILE A 323 -38.94 34.73 -2.75
CA ILE A 323 -39.73 35.39 -1.73
C ILE A 323 -40.77 36.23 -2.49
N THR A 324 -42.02 35.79 -2.45
CA THR A 324 -43.18 36.61 -2.83
C THR A 324 -43.34 37.72 -1.79
N CYS A 325 -43.34 38.96 -2.26
CA CYS A 325 -43.68 40.16 -1.51
C CYS A 325 -45.11 40.13 -0.95
#